data_AF-A0A8T5GFX3-F1
#
_entry.id   AF-A0A8T5GFX3-F1
#
_cell.length_a   1.000
_cell.length_b   1.000
_cell.length_c   1.000
_cell.angle_alpha   90.00
_cell.angle_beta   90.00
_cell.angle_gamma   90.00
#
_symmetry.space_group_name_H-M   'P 1'
#
loop_
_entity.id
_entity.type
_entity.pdbx_description
1 polymer ?
#
loop_
_entity_poly.entity_id
_entity_poly.type
_entity_poly.pdbx_seq_one_letter_code
_entity_poly.pdbx_strand_id
1 'polypeptide(L)' 'MIEMFPGVYVSERKLYTKALVHGRVYGEKIIKDGKEEYRQWNPFKSKYCAAL' A
#
# COMPACT_ATOMS: atom_id res chain seq x y z
N MET A 1 -8.72 6.79 1.08
CA MET A 1 -7.40 6.95 0.40
C MET A 1 -7.57 7.55 -1.00
N ILE A 2 -6.52 8.09 -1.62
CA ILE A 2 -6.57 8.61 -2.99
C ILE A 2 -5.91 7.60 -3.94
N GLU A 3 -6.61 7.19 -5.01
CA GLU A 3 -6.03 6.35 -6.05
C GLU A 3 -5.24 7.20 -7.05
N MET A 4 -3.98 6.85 -7.29
CA MET A 4 -3.08 7.57 -8.21
C MET A 4 -2.94 6.86 -9.55
N PHE A 5 -2.85 5.53 -9.50
CA PHE A 5 -2.89 4.63 -10.65
C PHE A 5 -3.83 3.46 -10.31
N PRO A 6 -4.34 2.72 -11.30
CA PRO A 6 -5.19 1.55 -11.02
C PRO A 6 -4.52 0.58 -10.04
N GLY A 7 -5.11 0.43 -8.84
CA GLY A 7 -4.58 -0.43 -7.79
C GLY A 7 -3.43 0.13 -6.95
N VAL A 8 -2.99 1.37 -7.21
CA VAL A 8 -1.97 2.09 -6.43
C VAL A 8 -2.59 3.30 -5.74
N TYR A 9 -2.48 3.32 -4.42
CA TYR A 9 -3.09 4.32 -3.57
C TYR A 9 -2.04 5.15 -2.83
N VAL A 10 -2.34 6.42 -2.58
CA VAL A 10 -1.51 7.33 -1.82
C VAL A 10 -2.23 7.78 -0.55
N SER A 11 -1.51 7.76 0.57
CA SER A 11 -1.93 8.37 1.84
C SER A 11 -0.72 8.93 2.56
N GLU A 12 -0.80 10.17 3.06
CA GLU A 12 0.29 10.83 3.81
C GLU A 12 1.68 10.76 3.12
N ARG A 13 1.73 10.95 1.79
CA ARG A 13 2.94 10.83 0.95
C ARG A 13 3.58 9.43 0.95
N LYS A 14 2.82 8.39 1.28
CA LYS A 14 3.23 6.99 1.19
C LYS A 14 2.35 6.25 0.19
N LEU A 15 2.94 5.27 -0.47
CA LEU A 15 2.26 4.41 -1.42
C LEU A 15 1.68 3.18 -0.71
N TYR A 16 0.53 2.72 -1.19
CA TYR A 16 -0.22 1.60 -0.68
C TYR A 16 -0.82 0.78 -1.82
N THR A 17 -1.04 -0.50 -1.56
CA THR A 17 -1.76 -1.41 -2.45
C THR A 17 -2.84 -2.14 -1.68
N LYS A 18 -3.97 -2.42 -2.33
CA LYS A 18 -5.05 -3.21 -1.74
C LYS A 18 -4.57 -4.62 -1.43
N ALA A 19 -4.80 -5.08 -0.20
CA ALA A 19 -4.42 -6.42 0.24
C ALA A 19 -5.39 -7.45 -0.35
N LEU A 20 -4.86 -8.42 -1.11
CA LEU A 20 -5.68 -9.54 -1.62
C LEU A 20 -6.08 -10.52 -0.51
N VAL A 21 -5.17 -10.75 0.44
CA VAL A 21 -5.37 -11.59 1.62
C VAL A 21 -5.14 -10.74 2.85
N HIS A 22 -6.06 -10.85 3.81
CA HIS A 22 -6.02 -10.09 5.05
C HIS A 22 -4.84 -10.52 5.92
N GLY A 23 -4.19 -9.57 6.58
CA GLY A 23 -3.05 -9.81 7.45
C GLY A 23 -1.68 -9.40 6.88
N ARG A 24 -0.64 -9.54 7.71
CA ARG A 24 0.74 -9.07 7.44
C ARG A 24 1.55 -10.18 6.78
N VAL A 25 2.32 -9.82 5.74
CA VAL A 25 3.26 -10.76 5.10
C VAL A 25 4.68 -10.51 5.60
N TYR A 26 5.16 -9.26 5.59
CA TYR A 26 6.55 -8.92 5.95
C TYR A 26 6.67 -7.90 7.10
N GLY A 27 5.63 -7.75 7.92
CA GLY A 27 5.59 -6.72 8.98
C GLY A 27 5.32 -5.31 8.45
N GLU A 28 4.74 -5.19 7.25
CA GLU A 28 4.35 -3.91 6.65
C GLU A 28 3.26 -3.22 7.49
N LYS A 29 3.20 -1.88 7.45
CA LYS A 29 2.05 -1.18 8.01
C LYS A 29 0.82 -1.48 7.16
N ILE A 30 -0.25 -1.88 7.84
CA ILE A 30 -1.57 -2.08 7.23
C ILE A 30 -2.47 -0.96 7.71
N ILE A 31 -3.14 -0.31 6.77
CA ILE A 31 -4.21 0.64 7.04
C ILE A 31 -5.53 -0.05 6.71
N LYS A 32 -6.48 0.05 7.63
CA LYS A 32 -7.87 -0.37 7.42
C LYS A 32 -8.70 0.84 7.05
N ASP A 33 -9.33 0.81 5.89
CA ASP A 33 -10.29 1.81 5.44
C ASP A 33 -11.62 1.09 5.19
N GLY A 34 -12.50 1.11 6.20
CA GLY A 34 -13.74 0.34 6.20
C GLY A 34 -13.50 -1.18 6.23
N LYS A 35 -13.95 -1.89 5.19
CA LYS A 35 -13.78 -3.35 5.03
C LYS A 35 -12.48 -3.72 4.32
N GLU A 36 -11.76 -2.74 3.80
CA GLU A 36 -10.59 -2.98 2.95
C GLU A 36 -9.29 -2.79 3.73
N GLU A 37 -8.34 -3.69 3.49
CA GLU A 37 -6.99 -3.59 4.03
C GLU A 37 -6.03 -3.12 2.94
N TYR A 38 -5.17 -2.18 3.30
CA TYR A 38 -4.15 -1.63 2.41
C TYR A 38 -2.78 -1.79 3.03
N ARG A 39 -1.87 -2.38 2.26
CA ARG A 39 -0.48 -2.59 2.69
C ARG A 39 0.37 -1.44 2.22
N GLN A 40 1.19 -0.90 3.12
CA GLN A 40 2.17 0.10 2.75
C GLN A 40 3.21 -0.51 1.81
N TRP A 41 3.41 0.12 0.66
CA TRP A 41 4.45 -0.24 -0.27
C TRP A 41 5.72 0.53 0.08
N ASN A 42 6.78 -0.19 0.47
CA ASN A 42 8.03 0.43 0.89
C ASN A 42 8.98 0.62 -0.31
N PRO A 43 9.36 1.87 -0.67
CA PRO A 43 10.26 2.14 -1.81
C PRO A 43 11.67 1.57 -1.59
N PHE A 44 12.16 1.50 -0.35
CA PHE A 44 13.48 0.91 -0.04
C PHE A 44 13.53 -0.61 -0.25
N LYS A 45 12.37 -1.27 -0.40
CA LYS A 45 12.27 -2.71 -0.65
C LYS A 45 11.70 -3.05 -2.03
N SER A 46 11.30 -2.05 -2.83
CA SER A 46 10.69 -2.25 -4.15
C SER A 46 11.16 -1.19 -5.13
N LYS A 47 11.91 -1.63 -6.16
CA LYS A 47 12.44 -0.74 -7.20
C LYS A 47 11.33 0.01 -7.95
N TYR A 48 10.20 -0.64 -8.19
CA TYR A 48 9.06 -0.03 -8.86
C TYR A 48 8.39 1.03 -7.98
N CYS A 49 8.21 0.74 -6.68
CA CYS A 49 7.69 1.72 -5.74
C CYS A 49 8.60 2.95 -5.59
N ALA A 50 9.92 2.78 -5.73
CA ALA A 50 10.87 3.89 -5.69
C ALA A 50 10.87 4.76 -6.95
N ALA A 51 10.31 4.26 -8.06
CA ALA A 51 10.21 4.98 -9.33
C ALA A 51 8.90 5.77 -9.50
N LEU A 52 7.91 5.54 -8.64
CA LEU A 52 6.62 6.24 -8.59
C LEU A 52 6.70 7.45 -7.65
#